data_AF-A0A8T4Z0D0-F1
#
_entry.id   AF-A0A8T4Z0D0-F1
#
_cell.length_a   1.000
_cell.length_b   1.000
_cell.length_c   1.000
_cell.angle_alpha   90.00
_cell.angle_beta   90.00
_cell.angle_gamma   90.00
#
_symmetry.space_group_name_H-M   'P 1'
#
loop_
_entity.id
_entity.type
_entity.pdbx_description
1 polymer ?
#
loop_
_entity_poly.entity_id
_entity_poly.type
_entity_poly.pdbx_seq_one_letter_code
_entity_poly.pdbx_strand_id
1 'polypeptide(L)'
;MNIRSINAGFNIQRDGNEENVQRASRLISEVKKAFKASYPKVRTTRFCSQPLVEVGGLQPGEVGRLVREIDGACRASGIDWFCTPVGMCEGGQDYPFIDSLPEIMRNSKISFSNVVVTHGRRIDFEAINRCARQVKRISRTERHGFDNFRFCTSANVKPNGAFFPYSWHQGEDGFSLGLETIDLILKISSKSRGLAETRRVIMSELSKEFESIDETARGVEDRTGMKYYGLDLSLAPYPTEDQSIGKAIERLGVERFGANGTLFLTAYLTDMLKELERTLPIRTVGFTGAMFPLLEDRYLTESNDRGLLSMESMLLYSTVCGCGPDMIPLPGNV
;
A
#
# COMPACT_ATOMS: atom_id res chain seq x y z
N MET A 1 3.02 -16.85 8.51
CA MET A 1 2.96 -15.56 7.80
C MET A 1 2.44 -15.83 6.39
N ASN A 2 1.96 -14.83 5.64
CA ASN A 2 1.56 -14.99 4.22
C ASN A 2 2.04 -13.79 3.38
N ILE A 3 1.97 -13.91 2.06
CA ILE A 3 2.18 -12.80 1.12
C ILE A 3 0.86 -12.04 0.97
N ARG A 4 0.85 -10.76 1.34
CA ARG A 4 -0.29 -9.86 1.15
C ARG A 4 -0.45 -9.51 -0.32
N SER A 5 0.64 -9.16 -0.97
CA SER A 5 0.62 -8.74 -2.36
C SER A 5 1.87 -9.09 -3.14
N ILE A 6 1.66 -9.35 -4.43
CA ILE A 6 2.71 -9.36 -5.44
C ILE A 6 2.44 -8.16 -6.34
N ASN A 7 3.37 -7.21 -6.35
CA ASN A 7 3.30 -5.99 -7.13
C ASN A 7 4.26 -6.13 -8.33
N ALA A 8 3.73 -6.30 -9.54
CA ALA A 8 4.51 -6.35 -10.77
C ALA A 8 4.61 -4.93 -11.37
N GLY A 9 5.82 -4.39 -11.49
CA GLY A 9 6.11 -3.08 -12.04
C GLY A 9 6.52 -3.17 -13.50
N PHE A 10 5.76 -2.51 -14.38
CA PHE A 10 6.01 -2.46 -15.82
C PHE A 10 5.56 -1.11 -16.37
N ASN A 11 6.32 -0.54 -17.30
CA ASN A 11 5.91 0.69 -17.96
C ASN A 11 4.79 0.44 -18.99
N ILE A 12 3.81 1.35 -19.01
CA ILE A 12 2.72 1.35 -19.99
C ILE A 12 3.01 2.34 -21.13
N GLN A 13 2.38 2.09 -22.27
CA GLN A 13 2.36 2.94 -23.45
C GLN A 13 0.98 3.60 -23.58
N ARG A 14 0.84 4.58 -24.49
CA ARG A 14 -0.43 5.25 -24.77
C ARG A 14 -1.51 4.26 -25.27
N ASP A 15 -1.09 3.19 -25.92
CA ASP A 15 -1.93 2.16 -26.52
C ASP A 15 -1.17 0.83 -26.63
N GLY A 16 -1.91 -0.28 -26.74
CA GLY A 16 -1.33 -1.61 -27.01
C GLY A 16 -0.70 -2.28 -25.78
N ASN A 17 -1.24 -2.07 -24.59
CA ASN A 17 -0.64 -2.53 -23.34
C ASN A 17 -0.87 -4.01 -23.00
N GLU A 18 -1.61 -4.74 -23.83
CA GLU A 18 -1.96 -6.15 -23.58
C GLU A 18 -0.73 -7.03 -23.37
N GLU A 19 0.31 -6.86 -24.18
CA GLU A 19 1.54 -7.65 -24.06
C GLU A 19 2.27 -7.39 -22.73
N ASN A 20 2.36 -6.12 -22.30
CA ASN A 20 2.99 -5.77 -21.03
C ASN A 20 2.22 -6.33 -19.84
N VAL A 21 0.89 -6.27 -19.87
CA VAL A 21 0.05 -6.88 -18.82
C VAL A 21 0.21 -8.40 -18.79
N GLN A 22 0.31 -9.06 -19.96
CA GLN A 22 0.58 -10.50 -20.01
C GLN A 22 1.98 -10.85 -19.48
N ARG A 23 3.01 -10.04 -19.76
CA ARG A 23 4.36 -10.19 -19.18
C ARG A 23 4.31 -10.09 -17.66
N ALA A 24 3.59 -9.12 -17.12
CA ALA A 24 3.38 -8.99 -15.68
C ALA A 24 2.65 -10.19 -15.07
N SER A 25 1.60 -10.69 -15.73
CA SER A 25 0.88 -11.89 -15.27
C SER A 25 1.78 -13.13 -15.23
N ARG A 26 2.66 -13.32 -16.23
CA ARG A 26 3.66 -14.40 -16.24
C ARG A 26 4.63 -14.28 -15.07
N LEU A 27 5.14 -13.08 -14.79
CA LEU A 27 6.00 -12.83 -13.62
C LEU A 27 5.28 -13.15 -12.31
N ILE A 28 4.04 -12.66 -12.15
CA ILE A 28 3.21 -12.94 -10.97
C ILE A 28 3.02 -14.45 -10.78
N SER A 29 2.79 -15.20 -11.85
CA SER A 29 2.66 -16.66 -11.81
C SER A 29 3.95 -17.34 -11.34
N GLU A 30 5.11 -16.90 -11.82
CA GLU A 30 6.42 -17.43 -11.40
C GLU A 30 6.71 -17.13 -9.93
N VAL A 31 6.38 -15.94 -9.45
CA VAL A 31 6.47 -15.58 -8.02
C VAL A 31 5.54 -16.47 -7.20
N LYS A 32 4.25 -16.57 -7.57
CA LYS A 32 3.29 -17.46 -6.88
C LYS A 32 3.79 -18.90 -6.80
N LYS A 33 4.38 -19.41 -7.88
CA LYS A 33 4.94 -20.76 -7.95
C LYS A 33 6.11 -20.94 -6.97
N ALA A 34 7.01 -19.97 -6.87
CA ALA A 34 8.14 -20.03 -5.95
C ALA A 34 7.69 -20.06 -4.48
N PHE A 35 6.65 -19.29 -4.13
CA PHE A 35 6.15 -19.18 -2.77
C PHE A 35 5.13 -20.26 -2.37
N LYS A 36 4.61 -21.06 -3.33
CA LYS A 36 3.49 -22.00 -3.10
C LYS A 36 3.69 -22.98 -1.95
N ALA A 37 4.91 -23.46 -1.72
CA ALA A 37 5.19 -24.47 -0.70
C ALA A 37 5.15 -23.89 0.73
N SER A 38 5.75 -22.71 0.93
CA SER A 38 5.90 -22.09 2.26
C SER A 38 4.81 -21.07 2.57
N TYR A 39 4.32 -20.36 1.54
CA TYR A 39 3.36 -19.26 1.63
C TYR A 39 2.26 -19.42 0.57
N PRO A 40 1.40 -20.45 0.69
CA PRO A 40 0.43 -20.81 -0.35
C PRO A 40 -0.67 -19.76 -0.58
N LYS A 41 -0.86 -18.83 0.37
CA LYS A 41 -1.88 -17.78 0.28
C LYS A 41 -1.23 -16.46 -0.14
N VAL A 42 -1.62 -16.01 -1.33
CA VAL A 42 -1.37 -14.65 -1.83
C VAL A 42 -2.73 -13.95 -1.89
N ARG A 43 -2.92 -12.83 -1.18
CA ARG A 43 -4.24 -12.15 -1.19
C ARG A 43 -4.53 -11.43 -2.48
N THR A 44 -3.55 -10.69 -2.98
CA THR A 44 -3.75 -9.80 -4.12
C THR A 44 -2.57 -9.81 -5.08
N THR A 45 -2.84 -9.71 -6.37
CA THR A 45 -1.86 -9.48 -7.42
C THR A 45 -2.11 -8.14 -8.09
N ARG A 46 -1.03 -7.43 -8.42
CA ARG A 46 -1.12 -6.01 -8.76
C ARG A 46 -0.22 -5.69 -9.94
N PHE A 47 -0.75 -4.96 -10.90
CA PHE A 47 0.01 -4.34 -11.98
C PHE A 47 0.29 -2.88 -11.61
N CYS A 48 1.56 -2.45 -11.60
CA CYS A 48 1.96 -1.10 -11.21
C CYS A 48 2.62 -0.41 -12.41
N SER A 49 2.05 0.70 -12.88
CA SER A 49 2.68 1.51 -13.94
C SER A 49 3.52 2.65 -13.37
N GLN A 50 4.28 3.30 -14.25
CA GLN A 50 4.79 4.64 -14.02
C GLN A 50 3.64 5.68 -13.94
N PRO A 51 3.90 6.88 -13.41
CA PRO A 51 2.94 7.99 -13.42
C PRO A 51 2.38 8.27 -14.81
N LEU A 52 1.06 8.51 -14.92
CA LEU A 52 0.40 8.74 -16.21
C LEU A 52 0.98 9.95 -16.95
N VAL A 53 1.45 10.97 -16.23
CA VAL A 53 2.15 12.14 -16.81
C VAL A 53 3.45 11.76 -17.53
N GLU A 54 4.06 10.61 -17.22
CA GLU A 54 5.29 10.11 -17.86
C GLU A 54 5.00 9.22 -19.08
N VAL A 55 3.74 8.89 -19.36
CA VAL A 55 3.37 8.09 -20.53
C VAL A 55 3.49 8.95 -21.79
N GLY A 56 4.44 8.59 -22.66
CA GLY A 56 4.77 9.36 -23.86
C GLY A 56 3.55 9.66 -24.74
N GLY A 57 3.27 10.94 -24.95
CA GLY A 57 2.21 11.42 -25.83
C GLY A 57 0.78 11.28 -25.29
N LEU A 58 0.60 10.76 -24.07
CA LEU A 58 -0.73 10.67 -23.45
C LEU A 58 -1.28 12.06 -23.16
N GLN A 59 -2.54 12.30 -23.50
CA GLN A 59 -3.26 13.51 -23.11
C GLN A 59 -4.27 13.22 -21.99
N PRO A 60 -4.58 14.20 -21.11
CA PRO A 60 -5.56 14.02 -20.02
C PRO A 60 -6.93 13.52 -20.48
N GLY A 61 -7.38 13.94 -21.68
CA GLY A 61 -8.65 13.49 -22.26
C GLY A 61 -8.67 12.01 -22.69
N GLU A 62 -7.51 11.35 -22.73
CA GLU A 62 -7.36 9.95 -23.16
C GLU A 62 -7.22 8.99 -21.98
N VAL A 63 -7.02 9.50 -20.76
CA VAL A 63 -6.82 8.72 -19.53
C VAL A 63 -7.92 7.68 -19.34
N GLY A 64 -9.19 8.04 -19.56
CA GLY A 64 -10.31 7.11 -19.43
C GLY A 64 -10.24 5.92 -20.40
N ARG A 65 -9.82 6.16 -21.65
CA ARG A 65 -9.64 5.10 -22.65
C ARG A 65 -8.49 4.17 -22.26
N LEU A 66 -7.33 4.74 -21.93
CA LEU A 66 -6.14 3.98 -21.54
C LEU A 66 -6.40 3.08 -20.32
N VAL A 67 -7.03 3.64 -19.28
CA VAL A 67 -7.35 2.89 -18.06
C VAL A 67 -8.34 1.76 -18.34
N ARG A 68 -9.32 1.97 -19.22
CA ARG A 68 -10.29 0.93 -19.61
C ARG A 68 -9.61 -0.24 -20.34
N GLU A 69 -8.67 0.06 -21.22
CA GLU A 69 -7.85 -0.94 -21.93
C GLU A 69 -7.06 -1.80 -20.94
N ILE A 70 -6.32 -1.17 -20.02
CA ILE A 70 -5.49 -1.88 -19.04
C ILE A 70 -6.34 -2.65 -18.03
N ASP A 71 -7.48 -2.11 -17.57
CA ASP A 71 -8.44 -2.82 -16.72
C ASP A 71 -8.90 -4.13 -17.38
N GLY A 72 -9.29 -4.06 -18.66
CA GLY A 72 -9.69 -5.23 -19.45
C GLY A 72 -8.58 -6.28 -19.55
N ALA A 73 -7.36 -5.84 -19.87
CA ALA A 73 -6.20 -6.72 -19.97
C ALA A 73 -5.83 -7.38 -18.62
N CYS A 74 -5.90 -6.63 -17.52
CA CYS A 74 -5.61 -7.13 -16.18
C CYS A 74 -6.62 -8.21 -15.77
N ARG A 75 -7.92 -7.96 -15.97
CA ARG A 75 -8.97 -8.94 -15.69
C ARG A 75 -8.84 -10.21 -16.52
N ALA A 76 -8.59 -10.06 -17.83
CA ALA A 76 -8.37 -11.19 -18.73
C ALA A 76 -7.15 -12.04 -18.31
N SER A 77 -6.16 -11.40 -17.67
CA SER A 77 -4.92 -12.03 -17.21
C SER A 77 -4.96 -12.50 -15.75
N GLY A 78 -6.10 -12.36 -15.05
CA GLY A 78 -6.25 -12.75 -13.65
C GLY A 78 -5.43 -11.91 -12.65
N ILE A 79 -5.18 -10.64 -12.99
CA ILE A 79 -4.56 -9.67 -12.07
C ILE A 79 -5.66 -8.95 -11.31
N ASP A 80 -5.58 -8.93 -9.98
CA ASP A 80 -6.67 -8.40 -9.14
C ASP A 80 -6.80 -6.88 -9.28
N TRP A 81 -5.68 -6.15 -9.30
CA TRP A 81 -5.68 -4.68 -9.21
C TRP A 81 -4.65 -4.01 -10.11
N PHE A 82 -4.92 -2.75 -10.47
CA PHE A 82 -4.05 -1.89 -11.27
C PHE A 82 -3.71 -0.58 -10.50
N CYS A 83 -2.43 -0.24 -10.35
CA CYS A 83 -1.98 1.05 -9.82
C CYS A 83 -1.88 2.07 -10.95
N THR A 84 -2.62 3.17 -10.84
CA THR A 84 -2.61 4.32 -11.75
C THR A 84 -2.06 5.56 -11.03
N PRO A 85 -0.76 5.62 -10.72
CA PRO A 85 -0.15 6.86 -10.27
C PRO A 85 -0.34 7.93 -11.35
N VAL A 86 -0.76 9.12 -10.95
CA VAL A 86 -1.17 10.17 -11.89
C VAL A 86 -0.03 11.15 -12.14
N GLY A 87 0.61 11.66 -11.09
CA GLY A 87 1.65 12.69 -11.19
C GLY A 87 2.58 12.71 -9.98
N MET A 88 3.71 13.40 -10.15
CA MET A 88 4.86 13.46 -9.23
C MET A 88 5.17 14.88 -8.73
N CYS A 89 4.34 15.86 -9.08
CA CYS A 89 4.49 17.27 -8.72
C CYS A 89 5.84 17.86 -9.12
N GLU A 90 6.29 17.53 -10.33
CA GLU A 90 7.49 18.11 -10.94
C GLU A 90 7.20 19.47 -11.59
N GLY A 91 5.92 19.79 -11.82
CA GLY A 91 5.45 21.08 -12.34
C GLY A 91 3.96 21.11 -12.66
N GLY A 92 3.48 22.22 -13.23
CA GLY A 92 2.05 22.42 -13.52
C GLY A 92 1.46 21.52 -14.62
N GLN A 93 2.28 20.76 -15.33
CA GLN A 93 1.87 19.78 -16.33
C GLN A 93 1.04 18.62 -15.75
N ASP A 94 1.17 18.38 -14.45
CA ASP A 94 0.45 17.31 -13.75
C ASP A 94 -1.01 17.70 -13.48
N TYR A 95 -1.31 19.00 -13.39
CA TYR A 95 -2.64 19.49 -12.96
C TYR A 95 -3.79 19.01 -13.85
N PRO A 96 -3.70 19.03 -15.19
CA PRO A 96 -4.73 18.47 -16.06
C PRO A 96 -4.95 16.96 -15.85
N PHE A 97 -3.88 16.21 -15.53
CA PHE A 97 -3.99 14.78 -15.22
C PHE A 97 -4.66 14.55 -13.87
N ILE A 98 -4.33 15.33 -12.84
CA ILE A 98 -5.05 15.31 -11.54
C ILE A 98 -6.55 15.58 -11.77
N ASP A 99 -6.88 16.52 -12.67
CA ASP A 99 -8.27 16.83 -12.99
C ASP A 99 -9.01 15.69 -13.72
N SER A 100 -8.28 14.75 -14.32
CA SER A 100 -8.82 13.56 -15.00
C SER A 100 -9.12 12.37 -14.07
N LEU A 101 -8.77 12.44 -12.77
CA LEU A 101 -9.00 11.37 -11.79
C LEU A 101 -10.42 10.76 -11.82
N PRO A 102 -11.52 11.54 -11.92
CA PRO A 102 -12.87 10.98 -12.02
C PRO A 102 -13.07 10.07 -13.25
N GLU A 103 -12.34 10.30 -14.35
CA GLU A 103 -12.38 9.42 -15.52
C GLU A 103 -11.78 8.05 -15.20
N ILE A 104 -10.70 7.98 -14.43
CA ILE A 104 -10.13 6.70 -13.96
C ILE A 104 -11.19 5.92 -13.19
N MET A 105 -11.89 6.59 -12.26
CA MET A 105 -12.91 5.96 -11.42
C MET A 105 -14.11 5.42 -12.23
N ARG A 106 -14.52 6.14 -13.27
CA ARG A 106 -15.62 5.72 -14.16
C ARG A 106 -15.24 4.57 -15.10
N ASN A 107 -13.99 4.55 -15.54
CA ASN A 107 -13.53 3.63 -16.59
C ASN A 107 -12.90 2.34 -16.03
N SER A 108 -12.63 2.28 -14.73
CA SER A 108 -12.13 1.07 -14.06
C SER A 108 -12.71 0.90 -12.67
N LYS A 109 -12.94 -0.36 -12.28
CA LYS A 109 -13.30 -0.75 -10.90
C LYS A 109 -12.16 -1.42 -10.16
N ILE A 110 -11.04 -1.74 -10.83
CA ILE A 110 -9.86 -2.37 -10.23
C ILE A 110 -8.64 -1.43 -10.16
N SER A 111 -8.78 -0.20 -10.66
CA SER A 111 -7.74 0.82 -10.67
C SER A 111 -7.72 1.61 -9.36
N PHE A 112 -6.52 1.84 -8.84
CA PHE A 112 -6.22 2.60 -7.64
C PHE A 112 -5.20 3.70 -7.98
N SER A 113 -5.56 4.96 -7.73
CA SER A 113 -4.77 6.13 -8.11
C SER A 113 -4.06 6.79 -6.95
N ASN A 114 -2.88 7.32 -7.25
CA ASN A 114 -2.09 8.14 -6.34
C ASN A 114 -1.60 9.42 -7.03
N VAL A 115 -1.51 10.51 -6.27
CA VAL A 115 -0.79 11.72 -6.67
C VAL A 115 0.28 11.98 -5.61
N VAL A 116 1.56 12.00 -6.02
CA VAL A 116 2.66 12.37 -5.12
C VAL A 116 2.79 13.89 -5.12
N VAL A 117 2.49 14.55 -4.00
CA VAL A 117 2.42 16.02 -3.90
C VAL A 117 3.71 16.69 -3.44
N THR A 118 4.80 15.94 -3.45
CA THR A 118 6.12 16.40 -3.03
C THR A 118 7.18 15.96 -4.02
N HIS A 119 8.08 16.88 -4.36
CA HIS A 119 9.25 16.58 -5.17
C HIS A 119 10.50 17.13 -4.48
N GLY A 120 11.43 16.24 -4.12
CA GLY A 120 12.61 16.58 -3.33
C GLY A 120 12.23 17.22 -1.99
N ARG A 121 12.53 18.51 -1.82
CA ARG A 121 12.20 19.30 -0.60
C ARG A 121 11.01 20.24 -0.79
N ARG A 122 10.26 20.12 -1.88
CA ARG A 122 9.14 20.99 -2.23
C ARG A 122 7.81 20.30 -1.97
N ILE A 123 6.83 21.10 -1.54
CA ILE A 123 5.42 20.72 -1.40
C ILE A 123 4.64 21.52 -2.43
N ASP A 124 3.80 20.84 -3.22
CA ASP A 124 2.94 21.48 -4.20
C ASP A 124 1.53 21.70 -3.62
N PHE A 125 1.29 22.92 -3.11
CA PHE A 125 0.00 23.28 -2.53
C PHE A 125 -1.13 23.33 -3.56
N GLU A 126 -0.84 23.61 -4.83
CA GLU A 126 -1.89 23.63 -5.86
C GLU A 126 -2.33 22.21 -6.19
N ALA A 127 -1.39 21.27 -6.32
CA ALA A 127 -1.71 19.86 -6.46
C ALA A 127 -2.49 19.32 -5.25
N ILE A 128 -2.12 19.69 -4.02
CA ILE A 128 -2.88 19.34 -2.80
C ILE A 128 -4.33 19.84 -2.88
N ASN A 129 -4.51 21.13 -3.21
CA ASN A 129 -5.83 21.72 -3.34
C ASN A 129 -6.66 21.06 -4.44
N ARG A 130 -6.03 20.66 -5.54
CA ARG A 130 -6.67 19.88 -6.61
C ARG A 130 -7.08 18.51 -6.14
N CYS A 131 -6.19 17.77 -5.48
CA CYS A 131 -6.49 16.45 -4.92
C CYS A 131 -7.67 16.52 -3.94
N ALA A 132 -7.71 17.53 -3.05
CA ALA A 132 -8.83 17.75 -2.14
C ALA A 132 -10.16 17.99 -2.90
N ARG A 133 -10.14 18.78 -3.98
CA ARG A 133 -11.30 18.94 -4.87
C ARG A 133 -11.69 17.61 -5.53
N GLN A 134 -10.73 16.77 -5.90
CA GLN A 134 -11.01 15.45 -6.49
C GLN A 134 -11.62 14.49 -5.47
N VAL A 135 -11.19 14.46 -4.20
CA VAL A 135 -11.84 13.67 -3.14
C VAL A 135 -13.35 13.98 -3.05
N LYS A 136 -13.74 15.26 -3.16
CA LYS A 136 -15.17 15.67 -3.17
C LYS A 136 -15.91 15.31 -4.46
N ARG A 137 -15.20 15.23 -5.60
CA ARG A 137 -15.80 14.83 -6.89
C ARG A 137 -15.96 13.31 -6.99
N ILE A 138 -14.94 12.57 -6.59
CA ILE A 138 -14.88 11.10 -6.57
C ILE A 138 -15.88 10.53 -5.56
N SER A 139 -16.11 11.19 -4.42
CA SER A 139 -17.16 10.75 -3.47
C SER A 139 -18.58 10.70 -4.07
N ARG A 140 -18.78 11.29 -5.26
CA ARG A 140 -20.05 11.35 -5.99
C ARG A 140 -20.09 10.46 -7.22
N THR A 141 -19.01 9.76 -7.57
CA THR A 141 -18.97 8.90 -8.77
C THR A 141 -19.64 7.54 -8.53
N GLU A 142 -19.71 7.08 -7.29
CA GLU A 142 -20.34 5.82 -6.89
C GLU A 142 -21.13 5.98 -5.60
N ARG A 143 -22.10 5.07 -5.39
CA ARG A 143 -22.91 5.06 -4.17
C ARG A 143 -22.03 4.95 -2.92
N HIS A 144 -22.41 5.65 -1.86
CA HIS A 144 -21.70 5.68 -0.57
C HIS A 144 -20.25 6.19 -0.65
N GLY A 145 -19.85 6.82 -1.75
CA GLY A 145 -18.50 7.37 -1.92
C GLY A 145 -17.41 6.32 -2.03
N PHE A 146 -17.76 5.08 -2.41
CA PHE A 146 -16.83 3.94 -2.42
C PHE A 146 -15.59 4.18 -3.29
N ASP A 147 -15.71 4.97 -4.35
CA ASP A 147 -14.55 5.26 -5.22
C ASP A 147 -13.44 6.06 -4.50
N ASN A 148 -13.72 6.72 -3.36
CA ASN A 148 -12.66 7.36 -2.57
C ASN A 148 -11.67 6.35 -1.97
N PHE A 149 -12.06 5.08 -1.78
CA PHE A 149 -11.14 4.02 -1.38
C PHE A 149 -10.05 3.75 -2.43
N ARG A 150 -10.26 4.23 -3.67
CA ARG A 150 -9.38 4.01 -4.81
C ARG A 150 -8.50 5.21 -5.13
N PHE A 151 -8.49 6.25 -4.30
CA PHE A 151 -7.66 7.43 -4.50
C PHE A 151 -6.93 7.82 -3.21
N CYS A 152 -5.62 8.07 -3.31
CA CYS A 152 -4.88 8.72 -2.26
C CYS A 152 -4.04 9.89 -2.77
N THR A 153 -3.72 10.79 -1.85
CA THR A 153 -2.66 11.79 -2.00
C THR A 153 -1.48 11.34 -1.14
N SER A 154 -0.26 11.49 -1.62
CA SER A 154 0.92 10.97 -0.92
C SER A 154 2.10 11.93 -0.95
N ALA A 155 3.01 11.77 0.00
CA ALA A 155 4.21 12.59 0.13
C ALA A 155 5.42 11.70 0.41
N ASN A 156 6.56 12.05 -0.20
CA ASN A 156 7.85 11.38 -0.05
C ASN A 156 7.82 9.85 -0.31
N VAL A 157 6.97 9.41 -1.22
CA VAL A 157 6.84 7.99 -1.58
C VAL A 157 7.88 7.61 -2.62
N LYS A 158 8.70 6.61 -2.31
CA LYS A 158 9.68 6.02 -3.22
C LYS A 158 9.01 5.05 -4.22
N PRO A 159 9.58 4.84 -5.41
CA PRO A 159 9.04 3.89 -6.38
C PRO A 159 9.11 2.44 -5.90
N ASN A 160 8.33 1.58 -6.54
CA ASN A 160 8.32 0.13 -6.41
C ASN A 160 7.91 -0.42 -5.03
N GLY A 161 7.36 0.42 -4.15
CA GLY A 161 6.75 -0.02 -2.90
C GLY A 161 5.53 -0.92 -3.12
N ALA A 162 5.24 -1.82 -2.18
CA ALA A 162 4.20 -2.84 -2.32
C ALA A 162 2.88 -2.49 -1.61
N PHE A 163 2.54 -1.19 -1.53
CA PHE A 163 1.38 -0.69 -0.79
C PHE A 163 0.40 0.12 -1.65
N PHE A 164 -0.91 -0.11 -1.47
CA PHE A 164 -1.96 0.59 -2.21
C PHE A 164 -2.68 1.65 -1.34
N PRO A 165 -3.03 2.83 -1.88
CA PRO A 165 -2.95 3.19 -3.29
C PRO A 165 -1.59 3.77 -3.74
N TYR A 166 -0.61 3.90 -2.85
CA TYR A 166 0.65 4.64 -3.08
C TYR A 166 1.62 4.06 -4.12
N SER A 167 1.43 2.81 -4.53
CA SER A 167 2.34 2.08 -5.43
C SER A 167 2.49 2.77 -6.79
N TRP A 168 3.74 2.91 -7.24
CA TRP A 168 4.10 3.33 -8.60
C TRP A 168 5.40 2.67 -9.01
N HIS A 169 5.65 2.53 -10.30
CA HIS A 169 6.81 1.84 -10.84
C HIS A 169 7.84 2.79 -11.44
N GLN A 170 9.13 2.48 -11.23
CA GLN A 170 10.24 3.14 -11.91
C GLN A 170 11.40 2.15 -12.11
N GLY A 171 11.99 2.17 -13.30
CA GLY A 171 13.19 1.41 -13.63
C GLY A 171 12.90 0.18 -14.50
N GLU A 172 13.60 -0.91 -14.21
CA GLU A 172 13.51 -2.17 -14.96
C GLU A 172 12.26 -2.97 -14.57
N ASP A 173 11.65 -3.67 -15.53
CA ASP A 173 10.51 -4.54 -15.25
C ASP A 173 10.81 -5.52 -14.09
N GLY A 174 9.90 -5.61 -13.13
CA GLY A 174 10.21 -6.28 -11.87
C GLY A 174 9.05 -6.44 -10.91
N PHE A 175 9.36 -6.80 -9.67
CA PHE A 175 8.36 -7.00 -8.63
C PHE A 175 8.83 -6.65 -7.22
N SER A 176 7.85 -6.34 -6.37
CA SER A 176 7.99 -6.22 -4.92
C SER A 176 6.90 -7.01 -4.19
N LEU A 177 7.11 -7.27 -2.90
CA LEU A 177 6.23 -8.08 -2.08
C LEU A 177 5.74 -7.31 -0.87
N GLY A 178 4.43 -7.36 -0.62
CA GLY A 178 3.83 -6.93 0.64
C GLY A 178 3.55 -8.14 1.53
N LEU A 179 3.75 -8.01 2.84
CA LEU A 179 3.66 -9.12 3.79
C LEU A 179 2.47 -9.03 4.74
N GLU A 180 1.98 -10.18 5.22
CA GLU A 180 0.99 -10.26 6.31
C GLU A 180 1.63 -10.73 7.60
N THR A 181 2.00 -9.77 8.46
CA THR A 181 2.79 -10.02 9.69
C THR A 181 1.97 -9.92 10.98
N ILE A 182 0.77 -9.32 10.94
CA ILE A 182 -0.04 -9.04 12.15
C ILE A 182 -0.43 -10.31 12.91
N ASP A 183 -0.76 -11.41 12.23
CA ASP A 183 -1.11 -12.68 12.89
C ASP A 183 0.01 -13.21 13.78
N LEU A 184 1.26 -13.06 13.33
CA LEU A 184 2.44 -13.49 14.07
C LEU A 184 2.59 -12.66 15.35
N ILE A 185 2.43 -11.34 15.23
CA ILE A 185 2.46 -10.41 16.38
C ILE A 185 1.35 -10.76 17.37
N LEU A 186 0.11 -10.93 16.90
CA LEU A 186 -1.04 -11.28 17.74
C LEU A 186 -0.80 -12.59 18.51
N LYS A 187 -0.22 -13.61 17.87
CA LYS A 187 0.07 -14.91 18.48
C LYS A 187 1.19 -14.85 19.53
N ILE A 188 2.18 -13.99 19.34
CA ILE A 188 3.30 -13.82 20.28
C ILE A 188 2.87 -12.96 21.47
N SER A 189 2.18 -11.84 21.21
CA SER A 189 1.72 -10.94 22.26
C SER A 189 0.79 -11.62 23.28
N SER A 190 0.04 -12.66 22.89
CA SER A 190 -0.83 -13.40 23.81
C SER A 190 -0.10 -14.34 24.79
N LYS A 191 1.21 -14.58 24.61
CA LYS A 191 1.97 -15.60 25.37
C LYS A 191 3.12 -15.05 26.21
N SER A 192 3.55 -13.82 25.96
CA SER A 192 4.78 -13.24 26.55
C SER A 192 4.51 -12.50 27.86
N ARG A 193 5.50 -12.47 28.76
CA ARG A 193 5.40 -11.77 30.05
C ARG A 193 6.15 -10.43 29.98
N GLY A 194 5.58 -9.47 29.26
CA GLY A 194 6.04 -8.08 29.20
C GLY A 194 6.80 -7.69 27.93
N LEU A 195 6.83 -6.38 27.65
CA LEU A 195 7.23 -5.82 26.35
C LEU A 195 8.67 -6.17 25.91
N ALA A 196 9.63 -6.25 26.83
CA ALA A 196 11.01 -6.57 26.45
C ALA A 196 11.13 -7.99 25.89
N GLU A 197 10.47 -8.96 26.53
CA GLU A 197 10.42 -10.34 26.05
C GLU A 197 9.62 -10.42 24.75
N THR A 198 8.46 -9.76 24.69
CA THR A 198 7.63 -9.71 23.47
C THR A 198 8.42 -9.20 22.28
N ARG A 199 9.20 -8.12 22.46
CA ARG A 199 10.07 -7.55 21.42
C ARG A 199 11.01 -8.61 20.87
N ARG A 200 11.78 -9.22 21.76
CA ARG A 200 12.83 -10.19 21.40
C ARG A 200 12.24 -11.36 20.60
N VAL A 201 11.07 -11.86 21.00
CA VAL A 201 10.42 -12.97 20.31
C VAL A 201 9.85 -12.53 18.96
N ILE A 202 9.16 -11.38 18.87
CA ILE A 202 8.66 -10.84 17.59
C ILE A 202 9.81 -10.62 16.61
N MET A 203 10.87 -9.94 17.05
CA MET A 203 12.06 -9.67 16.24
C MET A 203 12.65 -10.97 15.69
N SER A 204 12.91 -11.94 16.58
CA SER A 204 13.52 -13.22 16.17
C SER A 204 12.67 -14.00 15.17
N GLU A 205 11.35 -14.01 15.31
CA GLU A 205 10.47 -14.76 14.41
C GLU A 205 10.28 -14.02 13.07
N LEU A 206 10.13 -12.69 13.09
CA LEU A 206 10.07 -11.90 11.86
C LEU A 206 11.38 -11.95 11.08
N SER A 207 12.54 -11.95 11.74
CA SER A 207 13.84 -12.04 11.06
C SER A 207 13.93 -13.29 10.18
N LYS A 208 13.62 -14.46 10.74
CA LYS A 208 13.67 -15.74 10.01
C LYS A 208 12.74 -15.74 8.79
N GLU A 209 11.53 -15.22 8.99
CA GLU A 209 10.51 -15.16 7.96
C GLU A 209 10.89 -14.19 6.83
N PHE A 210 11.44 -13.01 7.16
CA PHE A 210 11.86 -12.02 6.16
C PHE A 210 13.06 -12.50 5.35
N GLU A 211 14.07 -13.09 6.01
CA GLU A 211 15.25 -13.65 5.32
C GLU A 211 14.84 -14.77 4.35
N SER A 212 13.96 -15.68 4.77
CA SER A 212 13.48 -16.78 3.93
C SER A 212 12.71 -16.29 2.70
N ILE A 213 11.86 -15.26 2.87
CA ILE A 213 11.11 -14.67 1.75
C ILE A 213 12.05 -13.92 0.80
N ASP A 214 12.99 -13.13 1.33
CA ASP A 214 13.95 -12.38 0.51
C ASP A 214 14.81 -13.32 -0.34
N GLU A 215 15.30 -14.42 0.24
CA GLU A 215 16.06 -15.46 -0.48
C GLU A 215 15.23 -16.08 -1.61
N THR A 216 13.98 -16.44 -1.31
CA THR A 216 13.06 -17.00 -2.32
C THR A 216 12.80 -16.01 -3.46
N ALA A 217 12.62 -14.72 -3.14
CA ALA A 217 12.38 -13.68 -4.13
C ALA A 217 13.61 -13.42 -5.02
N ARG A 218 14.82 -13.44 -4.44
CA ARG A 218 16.07 -13.37 -5.22
C ARG A 218 16.22 -14.55 -6.18
N GLY A 219 15.85 -15.76 -5.75
CA GLY A 219 15.82 -16.91 -6.65
C GLY A 219 14.84 -16.76 -7.83
N VAL A 220 13.78 -15.97 -7.69
CA VAL A 220 12.90 -15.61 -8.81
C VAL A 220 13.57 -14.59 -9.73
N GLU A 221 14.24 -13.57 -9.19
CA GLU A 221 15.06 -12.62 -9.97
C GLU A 221 16.10 -13.36 -10.82
N ASP A 222 16.90 -14.24 -10.19
CA ASP A 222 17.96 -15.00 -10.88
C ASP A 222 17.41 -15.90 -12.00
N ARG A 223 16.24 -16.52 -11.80
CA ARG A 223 15.62 -17.43 -12.78
C ARG A 223 14.96 -16.68 -13.95
N THR A 224 14.34 -15.53 -13.67
CA THR A 224 13.49 -14.83 -14.64
C THR A 224 14.16 -13.62 -15.30
N GLY A 225 15.24 -13.10 -14.69
CA GLY A 225 15.85 -11.83 -15.04
C GLY A 225 15.01 -10.60 -14.66
N MET A 226 13.84 -10.78 -14.02
CA MET A 226 12.96 -9.68 -13.61
C MET A 226 13.41 -9.12 -12.27
N LYS A 227 13.52 -7.80 -12.16
CA LYS A 227 14.10 -7.15 -10.99
C LYS A 227 13.29 -7.45 -9.73
N TYR A 228 13.95 -7.94 -8.68
CA TYR A 228 13.34 -8.00 -7.35
C TYR A 228 13.72 -6.75 -6.56
N TYR A 229 12.72 -5.92 -6.27
CA TYR A 229 12.92 -4.63 -5.64
C TYR A 229 13.05 -4.74 -4.11
N GLY A 230 12.26 -5.59 -3.46
CA GLY A 230 12.33 -5.81 -2.01
C GLY A 230 11.00 -6.18 -1.36
N LEU A 231 11.04 -6.27 -0.03
CA LEU A 231 9.89 -6.48 0.86
C LEU A 231 9.41 -5.16 1.44
N ASP A 232 8.10 -4.93 1.45
CA ASP A 232 7.46 -3.94 2.31
C ASP A 232 7.14 -4.59 3.66
N LEU A 233 7.78 -4.08 4.72
CA LEU A 233 7.72 -4.65 6.06
C LEU A 233 6.56 -4.10 6.90
N SER A 234 5.74 -3.21 6.35
CA SER A 234 4.70 -2.51 7.09
C SER A 234 3.64 -3.43 7.70
N LEU A 235 3.13 -3.05 8.88
CA LEU A 235 2.00 -3.75 9.51
C LEU A 235 0.68 -3.21 8.94
N ALA A 236 0.29 -3.74 7.78
CA ALA A 236 -0.99 -3.43 7.15
C ALA A 236 -2.05 -4.48 7.55
N PRO A 237 -3.17 -4.10 8.20
CA PRO A 237 -4.28 -5.02 8.46
C PRO A 237 -4.96 -5.41 7.16
N TYR A 238 -5.48 -6.63 7.09
CA TYR A 238 -6.37 -7.07 6.01
C TYR A 238 -7.79 -7.07 6.57
N PRO A 239 -8.83 -6.66 5.80
CA PRO A 239 -10.19 -6.45 6.29
C PRO A 239 -10.89 -7.78 6.63
N THR A 240 -10.41 -8.41 7.70
CA THR A 240 -10.85 -9.66 8.30
C THR A 240 -10.80 -9.49 9.80
N GLU A 241 -11.68 -10.19 10.53
CA GLU A 241 -11.81 -10.00 11.98
C GLU A 241 -10.55 -10.38 12.78
N ASP A 242 -9.71 -11.23 12.19
CA ASP A 242 -8.54 -11.80 12.86
C ASP A 242 -7.26 -10.98 12.67
N GLN A 243 -7.18 -10.11 11.64
CA GLN A 243 -5.99 -9.32 11.31
C GLN A 243 -6.16 -7.84 11.65
N SER A 244 -6.01 -7.51 12.93
CA SER A 244 -6.17 -6.14 13.45
C SER A 244 -4.91 -5.62 14.12
N ILE A 245 -4.46 -4.43 13.69
CA ILE A 245 -3.38 -3.69 14.36
C ILE A 245 -3.87 -3.10 15.68
N GLY A 246 -5.15 -2.69 15.75
CA GLY A 246 -5.78 -2.21 16.98
C GLY A 246 -5.71 -3.27 18.08
N LYS A 247 -6.12 -4.49 17.75
CA LYS A 247 -6.03 -5.66 18.63
C LYS A 247 -4.59 -6.01 19.00
N ALA A 248 -3.64 -5.87 18.08
CA ALA A 248 -2.22 -6.13 18.37
C ALA A 248 -1.69 -5.16 19.43
N ILE A 249 -2.03 -3.87 19.32
CA ILE A 249 -1.68 -2.85 20.31
C ILE A 249 -2.37 -3.10 21.66
N GLU A 250 -3.65 -3.48 21.65
CA GLU A 250 -4.35 -3.83 22.89
C GLU A 250 -3.69 -5.02 23.61
N ARG A 251 -3.30 -6.07 22.87
CA ARG A 251 -2.57 -7.22 23.42
C ARG A 251 -1.19 -6.89 23.97
N LEU A 252 -0.59 -5.79 23.55
CA LEU A 252 0.68 -5.32 24.09
C LEU A 252 0.52 -4.56 25.42
N GLY A 253 -0.71 -4.24 25.85
CA GLY A 253 -1.00 -3.75 27.19
C GLY A 253 -1.82 -2.47 27.28
N VAL A 254 -2.38 -1.98 26.17
CA VAL A 254 -3.34 -0.87 26.20
C VAL A 254 -4.77 -1.42 26.32
N GLU A 255 -5.60 -0.79 27.14
CA GLU A 255 -6.98 -1.25 27.37
C GLU A 255 -7.84 -1.23 26.10
N ARG A 256 -7.73 -0.14 25.33
CA ARG A 256 -8.41 0.08 24.05
C ARG A 256 -7.54 0.91 23.12
N PHE A 257 -7.54 0.60 21.82
CA PHE A 257 -6.89 1.48 20.86
C PHE A 257 -7.50 2.90 20.94
N GLY A 258 -6.66 3.92 21.13
CA GLY A 258 -7.08 5.30 21.41
C GLY A 258 -6.75 5.76 22.84
N ALA A 259 -6.57 4.82 23.78
CA ALA A 259 -6.26 5.14 25.17
C ALA A 259 -4.79 5.56 25.38
N ASN A 260 -4.48 5.99 26.61
CA ASN A 260 -3.12 6.33 27.02
C ASN A 260 -2.18 5.14 26.77
N GLY A 261 -1.06 5.41 26.10
CA GLY A 261 -0.09 4.38 25.71
C GLY A 261 -0.22 3.88 24.26
N THR A 262 -1.33 4.15 23.55
CA THR A 262 -1.45 3.77 22.13
C THR A 262 -0.31 4.32 21.28
N LEU A 263 0.03 5.61 21.44
CA LEU A 263 1.14 6.22 20.70
C LEU A 263 2.48 5.52 20.97
N PHE A 264 2.75 5.20 22.23
CA PHE A 264 3.98 4.50 22.64
C PHE A 264 4.07 3.10 22.02
N LEU A 265 2.99 2.32 22.10
CA LEU A 265 2.97 0.95 21.55
C LEU A 265 3.02 0.94 20.02
N THR A 266 2.40 1.92 19.37
CA THR A 266 2.57 2.15 17.93
C THR A 266 4.04 2.42 17.59
N ALA A 267 4.67 3.37 18.29
CA ALA A 267 6.07 3.70 18.06
C ALA A 267 6.98 2.50 18.32
N TYR A 268 6.68 1.71 19.35
CA TYR A 268 7.39 0.48 19.68
C TYR A 268 7.29 -0.58 18.56
N LEU A 269 6.10 -0.79 17.97
CA LEU A 269 5.92 -1.69 16.83
C LEU A 269 6.68 -1.20 15.58
N THR A 270 6.55 0.09 15.25
CA THR A 270 7.25 0.71 14.12
C THR A 270 8.76 0.64 14.30
N ASP A 271 9.27 0.88 15.51
CA ASP A 271 10.70 0.83 15.81
C ASP A 271 11.28 -0.58 15.65
N MET A 272 10.55 -1.63 16.04
CA MET A 272 10.94 -3.02 15.75
C MET A 272 11.12 -3.26 14.25
N LEU A 273 10.14 -2.86 13.43
CA LEU A 273 10.23 -3.02 11.97
C LEU A 273 11.41 -2.26 11.37
N LYS A 274 11.64 -1.02 11.82
CA LYS A 274 12.78 -0.21 11.39
C LYS A 274 14.12 -0.80 11.83
N GLU A 275 14.17 -1.47 12.98
CA GLU A 275 15.36 -2.19 13.42
C GLU A 275 15.63 -3.39 12.50
N LEU A 276 14.60 -4.18 12.16
CA LEU A 276 14.73 -5.30 11.21
C LEU A 276 15.21 -4.82 9.84
N GLU A 277 14.62 -3.75 9.31
CA GLU A 277 15.06 -3.12 8.05
C GLU A 277 16.53 -2.72 8.05
N ARG A 278 17.05 -2.22 9.19
CA ARG A 278 18.44 -1.77 9.32
C ARG A 278 19.44 -2.89 9.57
N THR A 279 19.00 -4.01 10.15
CA THR A 279 19.90 -5.06 10.66
C THR A 279 19.93 -6.31 9.78
N LEU A 280 18.85 -6.63 9.07
CA LEU A 280 18.79 -7.81 8.22
C LEU A 280 19.43 -7.58 6.85
N PRO A 281 20.12 -8.58 6.28
CA PRO A 281 20.73 -8.49 4.95
C PRO A 281 19.73 -8.71 3.80
N ILE A 282 18.54 -8.08 3.89
CA ILE A 282 17.43 -8.24 2.93
C ILE A 282 17.23 -6.98 2.08
N ARG A 283 16.52 -7.08 0.95
CA ARG A 283 16.07 -5.90 0.20
C ARG A 283 14.73 -5.43 0.75
N THR A 284 14.62 -4.14 1.07
CA THR A 284 13.37 -3.53 1.52
C THR A 284 12.92 -2.41 0.59
N VAL A 285 11.60 -2.23 0.50
CA VAL A 285 10.94 -1.17 -0.28
C VAL A 285 9.68 -0.68 0.40
N GLY A 286 9.11 0.40 -0.13
CA GLY A 286 7.86 0.96 0.39
C GLY A 286 8.07 1.61 1.74
N PHE A 287 7.15 1.34 2.65
CA PHE A 287 7.19 1.89 4.01
C PHE A 287 7.66 0.83 5.00
N THR A 288 8.05 1.29 6.18
CA THR A 288 8.44 0.42 7.31
C THR A 288 7.81 0.97 8.58
N GLY A 289 6.57 0.58 8.85
CA GLY A 289 5.84 1.02 10.06
C GLY A 289 4.44 0.42 10.21
N ALA A 290 3.79 0.71 11.35
CA ALA A 290 2.39 0.37 11.55
C ALA A 290 1.47 1.24 10.68
N MET A 291 0.30 0.73 10.30
CA MET A 291 -0.66 1.41 9.44
C MET A 291 -2.05 1.37 10.06
N PHE A 292 -2.83 2.43 9.91
CA PHE A 292 -4.13 2.57 10.58
C PHE A 292 -5.27 2.89 9.60
N PRO A 293 -5.62 1.96 8.69
CA PRO A 293 -6.78 2.12 7.82
C PRO A 293 -8.06 1.99 8.66
N LEU A 294 -8.60 3.12 9.14
CA LEU A 294 -9.65 3.15 10.15
C LEU A 294 -10.89 2.33 9.75
N LEU A 295 -11.32 2.40 8.49
CA LEU A 295 -12.48 1.64 7.99
C LEU A 295 -12.18 0.17 7.62
N GLU A 296 -10.91 -0.26 7.57
CA GLU A 296 -10.55 -1.65 7.24
C GLU A 296 -10.21 -2.49 8.49
N ASP A 297 -9.91 -1.86 9.62
CA ASP A 297 -9.64 -2.54 10.88
C ASP A 297 -10.83 -2.39 11.84
N ARG A 298 -11.48 -3.53 12.12
CA ARG A 298 -12.64 -3.62 13.00
C ARG A 298 -12.40 -3.02 14.41
N TYR A 299 -11.21 -3.16 14.97
CA TYR A 299 -10.95 -2.59 16.31
C TYR A 299 -10.79 -1.07 16.24
N LEU A 300 -10.27 -0.54 15.12
CA LEU A 300 -10.23 0.90 14.89
C LEU A 300 -11.65 1.47 14.71
N THR A 301 -12.52 0.79 13.95
CA THR A 301 -13.93 1.21 13.82
C THR A 301 -14.66 1.15 15.16
N GLU A 302 -14.49 0.09 15.94
CA GLU A 302 -15.10 -0.02 17.29
C GLU A 302 -14.60 1.07 18.25
N SER A 303 -13.32 1.46 18.18
CA SER A 303 -12.79 2.59 18.95
C SER A 303 -13.33 3.93 18.47
N ASN A 304 -13.49 4.12 17.16
CA ASN A 304 -14.11 5.30 16.58
C ASN A 304 -15.57 5.45 17.03
N ASP A 305 -16.36 4.38 16.95
CA ASP A 305 -17.79 4.38 17.34
C ASP A 305 -18.01 4.67 18.83
N ARG A 306 -17.00 4.40 19.66
CA ARG A 306 -16.97 4.73 21.09
C ARG A 306 -16.48 6.16 21.38
N GLY A 307 -16.11 6.92 20.35
CA GLY A 307 -15.57 8.27 20.51
C GLY A 307 -14.15 8.33 21.09
N LEU A 308 -13.38 7.23 20.98
CA LEU A 308 -11.98 7.18 21.46
C LEU A 308 -10.98 7.76 20.46
N LEU A 309 -11.39 7.94 19.20
CA LEU A 309 -10.56 8.45 18.12
C LEU A 309 -11.08 9.81 17.65
N SER A 310 -10.14 10.74 17.46
CA SER A 310 -10.37 12.01 16.78
C SER A 310 -9.39 12.17 15.61
N MET A 311 -9.62 13.16 14.75
CA MET A 311 -8.67 13.50 13.69
C MET A 311 -7.28 13.83 14.26
N GLU A 312 -7.22 14.54 15.38
CA GLU A 312 -5.99 14.87 16.08
C GLU A 312 -5.27 13.61 16.57
N SER A 313 -5.98 12.64 17.15
CA SER A 313 -5.38 11.36 17.56
C SER A 313 -4.85 10.59 16.35
N MET A 314 -5.59 10.54 15.24
CA MET A 314 -5.15 9.85 14.02
C MET A 314 -3.92 10.53 13.39
N LEU A 315 -3.88 11.86 13.38
CA LEU A 315 -2.70 12.64 12.97
C LEU A 315 -1.52 12.43 13.92
N LEU A 316 -1.77 12.34 15.23
CA LEU A 316 -0.75 12.05 16.23
C LEU A 316 -0.14 10.65 16.02
N TYR A 317 -0.97 9.61 15.86
CA TYR A 317 -0.47 8.26 15.57
C TYR A 317 0.26 8.20 14.23
N SER A 318 -0.14 9.05 13.28
CA SER A 318 0.52 9.15 11.97
C SER A 318 1.98 9.56 12.06
N THR A 319 2.39 10.30 13.10
CA THR A 319 3.78 10.73 13.32
C THR A 319 4.77 9.58 13.57
N VAL A 320 4.26 8.41 13.95
CA VAL A 320 5.04 7.20 14.27
C VAL A 320 4.57 5.98 13.46
N CYS A 321 3.77 6.20 12.42
CA CYS A 321 3.26 5.16 11.51
C CYS A 321 4.03 5.17 10.17
N GLY A 322 3.73 4.22 9.29
CA GLY A 322 4.36 4.12 7.96
C GLY A 322 3.78 5.06 6.91
N CYS A 323 2.46 5.24 6.86
CA CYS A 323 1.74 5.77 5.68
C CYS A 323 0.93 7.06 5.90
N GLY A 324 0.77 7.50 7.15
CA GLY A 324 -0.07 8.64 7.51
C GLY A 324 -1.54 8.26 7.76
N PRO A 325 -2.44 9.26 7.77
CA PRO A 325 -3.88 9.06 7.96
C PRO A 325 -4.45 8.27 6.78
N ASP A 326 -5.15 7.19 7.07
CA ASP A 326 -5.67 6.28 6.04
C ASP A 326 -7.10 5.82 6.36
N MET A 327 -7.91 5.69 5.32
CA MET A 327 -9.31 5.24 5.38
C MET A 327 -10.17 5.90 6.46
N ILE A 328 -9.99 7.21 6.69
CA ILE A 328 -10.75 7.95 7.71
C ILE A 328 -12.06 8.48 7.11
N PRO A 329 -13.24 8.13 7.67
CA PRO A 329 -14.50 8.67 7.21
C PRO A 329 -14.62 10.15 7.59
N LEU A 330 -15.06 10.98 6.64
CA LEU A 330 -15.40 12.38 6.89
C LEU A 330 -16.88 12.63 6.59
N PRO A 331 -17.53 13.60 7.28
CA PRO A 331 -18.88 14.02 6.95
C PRO A 331 -19.00 14.50 5.50
N GLY A 332 -20.09 14.15 4.82
CA GLY A 332 -20.29 14.49 3.39
C GLY A 332 -20.44 15.99 3.11
N ASN A 333 -20.59 16.82 4.14
CA ASN A 333 -20.67 18.28 4.07
C ASN A 333 -19.33 18.99 4.35
N VAL A 334 -18.22 18.24 4.50
CA VAL A 334 -16.86 18.79 4.57
C VAL A 334 -16.48 19.53 3.30
#